data_AF-A0A8T5UNM5-F1
#
_entry.id   AF-A0A8T5UNM5-F1
#
_cell.length_a   1.000
_cell.length_b   1.000
_cell.length_c   1.000
_cell.angle_alpha   90.00
_cell.angle_beta   90.00
_cell.angle_gamma   90.00
#
_symmetry.space_group_name_H-M   'P 1'
#
loop_
_entity.id
_entity.type
_entity.pdbx_description
1 polymer ?
#
loop_
_entity_poly.entity_id
_entity_poly.type
_entity_poly.pdbx_seq_one_letter_code
_entity_poly.pdbx_strand_id
1 'polypeptide(L)'
;MAQDKKPEEEVFFEDIIKKTKTGITFPKELRESLFDEDIETFFKIIVPKEQDRIILKFLTEEEAKNQIVKVKESKPKTLTKVTLKSEDKITSEKIAPNWGEYIVYDFKNREKVQPILESAFYKFAETPINMEDAMGRIKYALVSFLSGTKTENAKLYFSIIKLLIDVVERFDQPNLIDWIFEKIVPNIESKFLYEQALLELLEVSLKIKRYEKAELFIFYVLKNIDDYPRSELYNIFNSFKQLVKKVRFIERTNKIDLLLKEKLMEYGEGVDDADYKIQIVEFLEDLKYIELAYGLAKTIQKGLPPDSVKVDEIRKIVKRLYTAPISEDKIN
;
A
#
# COMPACT_ATOMS: atom_id res chain seq x y z
N MET A 1 9.64 -30.14 -68.86
CA MET A 1 9.09 -29.21 -67.85
C MET A 1 8.63 -30.05 -66.67
N ALA A 2 9.49 -30.23 -65.67
CA ALA A 2 9.14 -30.95 -64.46
C ALA A 2 8.69 -29.91 -63.43
N GLN A 3 7.41 -29.99 -63.02
CA GLN A 3 6.91 -29.26 -61.86
C GLN A 3 7.37 -30.01 -60.62
N ASP A 4 8.30 -29.42 -59.88
CA ASP A 4 8.64 -29.83 -58.53
C ASP A 4 7.40 -29.69 -57.64
N LYS A 5 6.76 -30.83 -57.32
CA LYS A 5 5.82 -30.92 -56.21
C LYS A 5 6.63 -30.80 -54.92
N LYS A 6 6.51 -29.66 -54.26
CA LYS A 6 6.97 -29.52 -52.87
C LYS A 6 6.25 -30.57 -52.00
N PRO A 7 6.96 -31.24 -51.08
CA PRO A 7 6.32 -32.12 -50.13
C PRO A 7 5.33 -31.29 -49.30
N GLU A 8 4.09 -31.74 -49.22
CA GLU A 8 3.11 -31.19 -48.26
C GLU A 8 3.69 -31.46 -46.87
N GLU A 9 4.15 -30.40 -46.19
CA GLU A 9 4.54 -30.48 -44.78
C GLU A 9 3.30 -30.90 -43.98
N GLU A 10 3.36 -32.06 -43.34
CA GLU A 10 2.29 -32.51 -42.44
C GLU A 10 2.06 -31.45 -41.36
N VAL A 11 0.87 -30.85 -41.36
CA VAL A 11 0.53 -29.78 -40.44
C VAL A 11 0.23 -30.38 -39.08
N PHE A 12 1.09 -30.10 -38.09
CA PHE A 12 0.95 -30.58 -36.72
C PHE A 12 -0.32 -30.05 -36.02
N PHE A 13 -0.70 -28.80 -36.29
CA PHE A 13 -1.89 -28.17 -35.75
C PHE A 13 -2.25 -26.93 -36.60
N GLU A 14 -3.53 -26.76 -36.93
CA GLU A 14 -4.05 -25.58 -37.63
C GLU A 14 -5.35 -25.11 -36.97
N ASP A 15 -5.41 -23.82 -36.61
CA ASP A 15 -6.62 -23.19 -36.08
C ASP A 15 -6.67 -21.71 -36.51
N ILE A 16 -7.88 -21.16 -36.67
CA ILE A 16 -8.11 -19.78 -37.09
C ILE A 16 -8.41 -18.92 -35.86
N ILE A 17 -7.41 -18.18 -35.40
CA ILE A 17 -7.52 -17.38 -34.17
C ILE A 17 -7.83 -15.92 -34.49
N LYS A 18 -8.87 -15.36 -33.86
CA LYS A 18 -9.20 -13.94 -33.95
C LYS A 18 -8.28 -13.12 -33.04
N LYS A 19 -7.64 -12.09 -33.58
CA LYS A 19 -6.85 -11.12 -32.80
C LYS A 19 -7.74 -10.40 -31.78
N THR A 20 -7.42 -10.55 -30.50
CA THR A 20 -8.08 -9.83 -29.39
C THR A 20 -7.21 -8.66 -28.93
N LYS A 21 -7.78 -7.75 -28.13
CA LYS A 21 -7.06 -6.59 -27.56
C LYS A 21 -5.92 -7.00 -26.60
N THR A 22 -5.90 -8.24 -26.12
CA THR A 22 -4.93 -8.76 -25.15
C THR A 22 -3.76 -9.52 -25.78
N GLY A 23 -3.76 -9.76 -27.10
CA GLY A 23 -2.69 -10.45 -27.82
C GLY A 23 -3.15 -11.71 -28.55
N ILE A 24 -2.21 -12.60 -28.87
CA ILE A 24 -2.48 -13.94 -29.44
C ILE A 24 -2.37 -14.94 -28.30
N THR A 25 -3.45 -15.66 -28.02
CA THR A 25 -3.47 -16.73 -27.01
C THR A 25 -3.27 -18.07 -27.71
N PHE A 26 -2.36 -18.90 -27.19
CA PHE A 26 -2.23 -20.30 -27.65
C PHE A 26 -3.52 -21.08 -27.37
N PRO A 27 -4.11 -21.76 -28.38
CA PRO A 27 -5.23 -22.67 -28.19
C PRO A 27 -4.93 -23.71 -27.12
N LYS A 28 -5.97 -24.13 -26.38
CA LYS A 28 -5.82 -25.03 -25.24
C LYS A 28 -5.17 -26.36 -25.65
N GLU A 29 -5.59 -26.92 -26.78
CA GLU A 29 -5.07 -28.17 -27.36
C GLU A 29 -3.58 -28.07 -27.70
N LEU A 30 -3.17 -26.94 -28.30
CA LEU A 30 -1.77 -26.67 -28.60
C LEU A 30 -0.94 -26.44 -27.32
N ARG A 31 -1.58 -25.91 -26.26
CA ARG A 31 -0.90 -25.69 -24.98
C ARG A 31 -0.64 -27.00 -24.23
N GLU A 32 -1.64 -27.86 -24.18
CA GLU A 32 -1.54 -29.16 -23.51
C GLU A 32 -0.60 -30.11 -24.26
N SER A 33 -0.58 -30.07 -25.59
CA SER A 33 0.33 -30.91 -26.40
C SER A 33 1.79 -30.42 -26.44
N LEU A 34 2.04 -29.11 -26.34
CA LEU A 34 3.40 -28.55 -26.44
C LEU A 34 4.04 -28.17 -25.10
N PHE A 35 3.28 -28.05 -24.01
CA PHE A 35 3.76 -27.52 -22.72
C PHE A 35 3.29 -28.36 -21.53
N ASP A 36 3.31 -29.69 -21.67
CA ASP A 36 2.97 -30.64 -20.60
C ASP A 36 3.83 -30.40 -19.33
N GLU A 37 3.25 -30.61 -18.15
CA GLU A 37 3.70 -29.98 -16.88
C GLU A 37 5.05 -30.49 -16.34
N ASP A 38 5.60 -31.58 -16.90
CA ASP A 38 6.78 -32.26 -16.35
C ASP A 38 8.10 -32.02 -17.13
N ILE A 39 8.10 -31.19 -18.19
CA ILE A 39 9.32 -30.95 -18.99
C ILE A 39 9.56 -29.44 -19.23
N GLU A 40 10.66 -28.90 -18.70
CA GLU A 40 11.14 -27.55 -19.02
C GLU A 40 11.42 -27.43 -20.54
N THR A 41 10.53 -26.74 -21.23
CA THR A 41 10.57 -26.62 -22.69
C THR A 41 11.02 -25.22 -23.10
N PHE A 42 12.17 -25.14 -23.79
CA PHE A 42 12.68 -23.89 -24.33
C PHE A 42 12.30 -23.76 -25.80
N PHE A 43 11.86 -22.57 -26.22
CA PHE A 43 11.58 -22.30 -27.63
C PHE A 43 11.98 -20.89 -28.02
N LYS A 44 12.32 -20.74 -29.29
CA LYS A 44 12.65 -19.48 -29.94
C LYS A 44 11.49 -19.06 -30.83
N ILE A 45 11.06 -17.81 -30.68
CA ILE A 45 10.09 -17.17 -31.56
C ILE A 45 10.84 -16.41 -32.65
N ILE A 46 10.51 -16.68 -33.91
CA ILE A 46 11.04 -15.96 -35.08
C ILE A 46 9.86 -15.34 -35.84
N VAL A 47 9.92 -14.01 -35.99
CA VAL A 47 8.99 -13.26 -36.85
C VAL A 47 9.78 -12.80 -38.07
N PRO A 48 9.51 -13.35 -39.27
CA PRO A 48 10.12 -12.89 -40.51
C PRO A 48 9.82 -11.41 -40.78
N LYS A 49 10.67 -10.74 -41.57
CA LYS A 49 10.47 -9.32 -41.93
C LYS A 49 9.15 -9.05 -42.64
N GLU A 50 8.65 -10.03 -43.38
CA GLU A 50 7.37 -9.96 -44.11
C GLU A 50 6.15 -10.10 -43.19
N GLN A 51 6.34 -10.52 -41.92
CA GLN A 51 5.30 -10.66 -40.89
C GLN A 51 4.12 -11.56 -41.30
N ASP A 52 4.34 -12.46 -42.24
CA ASP A 52 3.39 -13.41 -42.80
C ASP A 52 3.12 -14.61 -41.89
N ARG A 53 4.09 -14.95 -41.02
CA ARG A 53 4.01 -16.10 -40.10
C ARG A 53 4.82 -15.88 -38.83
N ILE A 54 4.48 -16.65 -37.80
CA ILE A 54 5.28 -16.76 -36.58
C ILE A 54 5.83 -18.19 -36.52
N ILE A 55 7.15 -18.33 -36.41
CA ILE A 55 7.81 -19.64 -36.36
C ILE A 55 8.24 -19.90 -34.92
N LEU A 56 7.78 -21.02 -34.36
CA LEU A 56 8.20 -21.53 -33.06
C LEU A 56 9.22 -22.64 -33.29
N LYS A 57 10.42 -22.48 -32.74
CA LYS A 57 11.47 -23.49 -32.83
C LYS A 57 11.87 -23.96 -31.44
N PHE A 58 11.64 -25.22 -31.12
CA PHE A 58 12.09 -25.85 -29.88
C PHE A 58 13.61 -25.87 -29.81
N LEU A 59 14.13 -25.62 -28.61
CA LEU A 59 15.56 -25.63 -28.30
C LEU A 59 15.81 -26.64 -27.19
N THR A 60 16.97 -27.29 -27.26
CA THR A 60 17.51 -28.04 -26.13
C THR A 60 18.04 -27.08 -25.05
N GLU A 61 18.16 -27.56 -23.81
CA GLU A 61 18.63 -26.74 -22.67
C GLU A 61 20.04 -26.14 -22.93
N GLU A 62 20.92 -26.90 -23.60
CA GLU A 62 22.26 -26.45 -23.98
C GLU A 62 22.24 -25.34 -25.07
N GLU A 63 21.32 -25.44 -26.04
CA GLU A 63 21.13 -24.41 -27.07
C GLU A 63 20.51 -23.13 -26.51
N ALA A 64 19.58 -23.26 -25.56
CA ALA A 64 18.96 -22.14 -24.88
C ALA A 64 19.99 -21.34 -24.06
N LYS A 65 20.83 -22.02 -23.28
CA LYS A 65 21.92 -21.39 -22.50
C LYS A 65 22.91 -20.64 -23.41
N ASN A 66 23.29 -21.22 -24.55
CA ASN A 66 24.21 -20.60 -25.51
C ASN A 66 23.60 -19.41 -26.29
N GLN A 67 22.27 -19.41 -26.55
CA GLN A 67 21.61 -18.31 -27.26
C GLN A 67 21.25 -17.13 -26.35
N ILE A 68 20.96 -17.35 -25.07
CA ILE A 68 20.70 -16.27 -24.09
C ILE A 68 21.91 -15.34 -23.95
N VAL A 69 23.12 -15.87 -24.03
CA VAL A 69 24.37 -15.09 -24.02
C VAL A 69 24.50 -14.25 -25.30
N LYS A 70 24.24 -14.82 -26.48
CA LYS A 70 24.35 -14.13 -27.78
C LYS A 70 23.29 -13.05 -28.01
N VAL A 71 22.07 -13.20 -27.50
CA VAL A 71 20.98 -12.20 -27.65
C VAL A 71 21.22 -10.97 -26.77
N LYS A 72 21.94 -11.10 -25.65
CA LYS A 72 22.33 -9.95 -24.81
C LYS A 72 23.44 -9.10 -25.45
N GLU A 73 24.29 -9.69 -26.28
CA GLU A 73 25.39 -8.99 -26.97
C GLU A 73 25.00 -8.43 -28.35
N SER A 74 23.90 -8.88 -28.96
CA SER A 74 23.51 -8.52 -30.33
C SER A 74 22.23 -7.68 -30.44
N LYS A 75 21.99 -6.73 -29.53
CA LYS A 75 20.99 -5.68 -29.76
C LYS A 75 21.54 -4.65 -30.78
N PRO A 76 20.87 -4.43 -31.93
CA PRO A 76 21.26 -3.39 -32.86
C PRO A 76 21.08 -2.00 -32.24
N LYS A 77 22.12 -1.16 -32.36
CA LYS A 77 22.06 0.28 -32.13
C LYS A 77 21.10 0.93 -33.15
N THR A 78 20.03 1.54 -32.65
CA THR A 78 19.24 2.69 -33.19
C THR A 78 18.84 2.73 -34.66
N LEU A 79 17.52 2.79 -34.91
CA LEU A 79 16.80 3.56 -35.94
C LEU A 79 15.32 3.61 -35.45
N THR A 80 14.59 4.70 -35.22
CA THR A 80 14.74 6.13 -35.49
C THR A 80 13.82 6.86 -34.51
N LYS A 81 14.31 7.89 -33.83
CA LYS A 81 13.46 8.87 -33.12
C LYS A 81 12.62 9.58 -34.17
N VAL A 82 11.31 9.34 -34.18
CA VAL A 82 10.38 10.34 -34.71
C VAL A 82 10.23 11.38 -33.60
N THR A 83 10.88 12.50 -33.80
CA THR A 83 10.73 13.73 -33.02
C THR A 83 9.28 14.22 -33.21
N LEU A 84 8.38 13.83 -32.32
CA LEU A 84 7.21 14.64 -32.03
C LEU A 84 7.65 15.70 -31.03
N LYS A 85 7.31 16.94 -31.38
CA LYS A 85 7.73 18.18 -30.74
C LYS A 85 7.54 18.09 -29.22
N SER A 86 8.60 18.48 -28.53
CA SER A 86 8.62 18.82 -27.12
C SER A 86 7.63 19.95 -26.83
N GLU A 87 6.61 19.65 -26.04
CA GLU A 87 6.12 20.59 -25.04
C GLU A 87 6.55 20.05 -23.68
N ASP A 88 7.43 20.84 -23.08
CA ASP A 88 7.92 20.89 -21.69
C ASP A 88 8.20 19.59 -20.92
N LYS A 89 9.51 19.35 -20.81
CA LYS A 89 10.14 18.45 -19.85
C LYS A 89 9.80 18.89 -18.42
N ILE A 90 8.91 18.14 -17.77
CA ILE A 90 9.07 17.88 -16.33
C ILE A 90 10.05 16.71 -16.23
N THR A 91 11.17 16.96 -15.55
CA THR A 91 12.19 15.97 -15.19
C THR A 91 11.54 14.79 -14.46
N SER A 92 11.36 13.66 -15.14
CA SER A 92 10.95 12.43 -14.48
C SER A 92 12.15 11.84 -13.75
N GLU A 93 12.18 12.01 -12.43
CA GLU A 93 12.72 10.97 -11.56
C GLU A 93 12.13 9.63 -12.02
N LYS A 94 12.93 8.56 -12.01
CA LYS A 94 12.43 7.23 -12.37
C LYS A 94 11.32 6.87 -11.37
N ILE A 95 10.06 7.05 -11.78
CA ILE A 95 8.88 6.68 -11.01
C ILE A 95 8.92 5.16 -10.85
N ALA A 96 9.36 4.71 -9.68
CA ALA A 96 9.50 3.29 -9.33
C ALA A 96 8.77 3.00 -8.02
N PRO A 97 8.21 1.79 -7.87
CA PRO A 97 7.54 1.37 -6.65
C PRO A 97 8.52 1.24 -5.47
N ASN A 98 8.10 1.68 -4.28
CA ASN A 98 8.87 1.55 -3.04
C ASN A 98 8.48 0.28 -2.26
N TRP A 99 9.01 -0.87 -2.69
CA TRP A 99 8.67 -2.17 -2.09
C TRP A 99 8.95 -2.28 -0.59
N GLY A 100 9.96 -1.56 -0.08
CA GLY A 100 10.28 -1.55 1.35
C GLY A 100 9.19 -0.90 2.21
N GLU A 101 8.44 0.05 1.64
CA GLU A 101 7.33 0.72 2.33
C GLU A 101 5.99 0.02 2.10
N TYR A 102 5.86 -0.73 1.00
CA TYR A 102 4.62 -1.45 0.70
C TYR A 102 4.55 -2.78 1.44
N ILE A 103 5.65 -3.54 1.47
CA ILE A 103 5.69 -4.89 2.05
C ILE A 103 6.39 -4.84 3.40
N VAL A 104 5.70 -4.29 4.38
CA VAL A 104 6.18 -4.19 5.78
C VAL A 104 6.14 -5.56 6.48
N TYR A 105 5.15 -6.39 6.13
CA TYR A 105 4.98 -7.73 6.69
C TYR A 105 5.06 -8.77 5.58
N ASP A 106 5.94 -9.75 5.75
CA ASP A 106 6.12 -10.81 4.76
C ASP A 106 4.93 -11.79 4.77
N PHE A 107 4.52 -12.23 3.57
CA PHE A 107 3.38 -13.13 3.36
C PHE A 107 3.64 -14.14 2.24
N LYS A 108 3.00 -15.31 2.34
CA LYS A 108 3.32 -16.52 1.54
C LYS A 108 3.38 -16.31 0.02
N ASN A 109 2.48 -15.51 -0.55
CA ASN A 109 2.36 -15.32 -1.99
C ASN A 109 3.11 -14.08 -2.53
N ARG A 110 3.99 -13.47 -1.73
CA ARG A 110 4.67 -12.22 -2.04
C ARG A 110 5.35 -12.22 -3.41
N GLU A 111 6.16 -13.24 -3.70
CA GLU A 111 6.94 -13.31 -4.95
C GLU A 111 6.07 -13.33 -6.20
N LYS A 112 4.84 -13.85 -6.09
CA LYS A 112 3.86 -13.88 -7.19
C LYS A 112 3.03 -12.59 -7.27
N VAL A 113 2.71 -12.00 -6.12
CA VAL A 113 1.91 -10.77 -6.03
C VAL A 113 2.72 -9.54 -6.43
N GLN A 114 3.99 -9.45 -6.02
CA GLN A 114 4.82 -8.27 -6.23
C GLN A 114 4.94 -7.87 -7.70
N PRO A 115 5.23 -8.78 -8.67
CA PRO A 115 5.23 -8.42 -10.09
C PRO A 115 3.89 -7.92 -10.61
N ILE A 116 2.77 -8.44 -10.10
CA ILE A 116 1.41 -8.01 -10.49
C ILE A 116 1.16 -6.58 -10.01
N LEU A 117 1.52 -6.30 -8.76
CA LEU A 117 1.42 -4.97 -8.16
C LEU A 117 2.36 -3.97 -8.82
N GLU A 118 3.57 -4.39 -9.19
CA GLU A 118 4.52 -3.59 -9.96
C GLU A 118 3.91 -3.19 -11.30
N SER A 119 3.36 -4.19 -11.98
CA SER A 119 2.67 -4.01 -13.24
C SER A 119 1.46 -3.08 -13.09
N ALA A 120 0.72 -3.13 -11.97
CA ALA A 120 -0.38 -2.20 -11.68
C ALA A 120 0.11 -0.77 -11.43
N PHE A 121 1.18 -0.60 -10.66
CA PHE A 121 1.79 0.69 -10.37
C PHE A 121 2.21 1.42 -11.65
N TYR A 122 2.88 0.74 -12.58
CA TYR A 122 3.24 1.37 -13.85
C TYR A 122 2.02 1.74 -14.71
N LYS A 123 0.88 1.07 -14.56
CA LYS A 123 -0.38 1.48 -15.22
C LYS A 123 -0.99 2.74 -14.60
N PHE A 124 -0.82 2.94 -13.30
CA PHE A 124 -1.14 4.22 -12.67
C PHE A 124 -0.22 5.35 -13.11
N ALA A 125 1.03 5.04 -13.46
CA ALA A 125 2.00 6.01 -13.94
C ALA A 125 1.84 6.38 -15.44
N GLU A 126 0.94 5.71 -16.18
CA GLU A 126 0.70 6.03 -17.60
C GLU A 126 0.02 7.41 -17.75
N THR A 127 0.26 8.08 -18.87
CA THR A 127 -0.41 9.35 -19.21
C THR A 127 -1.05 9.21 -20.60
N PRO A 128 -2.39 9.11 -20.70
CA PRO A 128 -3.37 9.13 -19.61
C PRO A 128 -3.36 7.84 -18.76
N ILE A 129 -3.82 7.96 -17.52
CA ILE A 129 -3.85 6.84 -16.56
C ILE A 129 -4.78 5.74 -17.06
N ASN A 130 -4.30 4.50 -17.08
CA ASN A 130 -5.12 3.33 -17.41
C ASN A 130 -5.73 2.72 -16.15
N MET A 131 -6.74 3.39 -15.61
CA MET A 131 -7.39 3.03 -14.34
C MET A 131 -8.00 1.63 -14.37
N GLU A 132 -8.59 1.22 -15.50
CA GLU A 132 -9.27 -0.07 -15.64
C GLU A 132 -8.28 -1.23 -15.52
N ASP A 133 -7.17 -1.20 -16.26
CA ASP A 133 -6.16 -2.25 -16.22
C ASP A 133 -5.40 -2.23 -14.89
N ALA A 134 -5.05 -1.03 -14.37
CA ALA A 134 -4.40 -0.88 -13.07
C ALA A 134 -5.23 -1.52 -11.96
N MET A 135 -6.51 -1.14 -11.83
CA MET A 135 -7.41 -1.70 -10.83
C MET A 135 -7.76 -3.16 -11.10
N GLY A 136 -7.81 -3.60 -12.37
CA GLY A 136 -8.00 -5.00 -12.73
C GLY A 136 -6.91 -5.89 -12.14
N ARG A 137 -5.65 -5.45 -12.20
CA ARG A 137 -4.50 -6.14 -11.61
C ARG A 137 -4.55 -6.16 -10.09
N ILE A 138 -4.92 -5.05 -9.46
CA ILE A 138 -5.13 -4.98 -8.00
C ILE A 138 -6.21 -5.98 -7.56
N LYS A 139 -7.37 -5.99 -8.22
CA LYS A 139 -8.46 -6.92 -7.92
C LYS A 139 -8.05 -8.37 -8.15
N TYR A 140 -7.32 -8.65 -9.23
CA TYR A 140 -6.78 -9.99 -9.49
C TYR A 140 -5.86 -10.45 -8.36
N ALA A 141 -4.95 -9.59 -7.90
CA ALA A 141 -4.10 -9.90 -6.74
C ALA A 141 -4.93 -10.24 -5.48
N LEU A 142 -5.97 -9.45 -5.22
CA LEU A 142 -6.86 -9.60 -4.07
C LEU A 142 -7.79 -10.82 -4.12
N VAL A 143 -8.05 -11.39 -5.30
CA VAL A 143 -8.93 -12.57 -5.44
C VAL A 143 -8.12 -13.85 -5.57
N SER A 144 -7.06 -13.83 -6.38
CA SER A 144 -6.32 -15.04 -6.75
C SER A 144 -5.26 -15.46 -5.75
N PHE A 145 -4.82 -14.57 -4.86
CA PHE A 145 -3.70 -14.85 -3.94
C PHE A 145 -4.08 -14.81 -2.46
N LEU A 146 -5.39 -14.78 -2.15
CA LEU A 146 -5.87 -15.06 -0.80
C LEU A 146 -5.54 -16.51 -0.43
N SER A 147 -5.18 -16.70 0.82
CA SER A 147 -4.94 -17.99 1.44
C SER A 147 -6.10 -18.37 2.36
N GLY A 148 -6.11 -19.60 2.86
CA GLY A 148 -7.00 -20.00 3.96
C GLY A 148 -6.66 -19.37 5.31
N THR A 149 -5.53 -18.64 5.41
CA THR A 149 -5.03 -18.08 6.66
C THR A 149 -5.33 -16.58 6.74
N LYS A 150 -6.20 -16.22 7.69
CA LYS A 150 -6.69 -14.85 7.90
C LYS A 150 -5.58 -13.83 8.12
N THR A 151 -4.55 -14.20 8.87
CA THR A 151 -3.39 -13.32 9.14
C THR A 151 -2.56 -13.07 7.90
N GLU A 152 -2.36 -14.07 7.04
CA GLU A 152 -1.65 -13.91 5.76
C GLU A 152 -2.44 -12.99 4.80
N ASN A 153 -3.76 -13.15 4.77
CA ASN A 153 -4.63 -12.30 3.96
C ASN A 153 -4.59 -10.84 4.44
N ALA A 154 -4.60 -10.61 5.76
CA ALA A 154 -4.50 -9.28 6.34
C ALA A 154 -3.20 -8.56 5.93
N LYS A 155 -2.06 -9.26 5.85
CA LYS A 155 -0.79 -8.70 5.39
C LYS A 155 -0.81 -8.33 3.90
N LEU A 156 -1.42 -9.18 3.06
CA LEU A 156 -1.62 -8.88 1.64
C LEU A 156 -2.49 -7.63 1.46
N TYR A 157 -3.65 -7.58 2.14
CA TYR A 157 -4.53 -6.42 2.12
C TYR A 157 -3.79 -5.15 2.53
N PHE A 158 -3.09 -5.19 3.67
CA PHE A 158 -2.33 -4.04 4.16
C PHE A 158 -1.24 -3.59 3.17
N SER A 159 -0.53 -4.52 2.53
CA SER A 159 0.49 -4.19 1.53
C SER A 159 -0.09 -3.49 0.31
N ILE A 160 -1.28 -3.91 -0.12
CA ILE A 160 -2.00 -3.27 -1.24
C ILE A 160 -2.50 -1.88 -0.83
N ILE A 161 -2.96 -1.70 0.41
CA ILE A 161 -3.32 -0.36 0.93
C ILE A 161 -2.13 0.59 0.85
N LYS A 162 -0.95 0.17 1.32
CA LYS A 162 0.27 1.00 1.27
C LYS A 162 0.61 1.42 -0.16
N LEU A 163 0.54 0.49 -1.11
CA LEU A 163 0.76 0.81 -2.53
C LEU A 163 -0.28 1.78 -3.07
N LEU A 164 -1.57 1.57 -2.79
CA LEU A 164 -2.64 2.43 -3.30
C LEU A 164 -2.62 3.83 -2.69
N ILE A 165 -2.17 3.97 -1.43
CA ILE A 165 -1.93 5.28 -0.81
C ILE A 165 -0.81 6.02 -1.53
N ASP A 166 0.29 5.34 -1.84
CA ASP A 166 1.38 5.95 -2.61
C ASP A 166 0.92 6.34 -4.04
N VAL A 167 0.02 5.54 -4.65
CA VAL A 167 -0.63 5.91 -5.91
C VAL A 167 -1.50 7.16 -5.76
N VAL A 168 -2.23 7.32 -4.65
CA VAL A 168 -3.01 8.54 -4.36
C VAL A 168 -2.08 9.75 -4.29
N GLU A 169 -0.98 9.65 -3.55
CA GLU A 169 -0.05 10.76 -3.33
C GLU A 169 0.75 11.12 -4.60
N ARG A 170 1.18 10.13 -5.41
CA ARG A 170 2.03 10.36 -6.59
C ARG A 170 1.28 10.67 -7.87
N PHE A 171 0.06 10.14 -8.03
CA PHE A 171 -0.71 10.23 -9.27
C PHE A 171 -2.06 10.94 -9.10
N ASP A 172 -2.26 11.60 -7.96
CA ASP A 172 -3.45 12.41 -7.64
C ASP A 172 -4.76 11.63 -7.88
N GLN A 173 -4.88 10.46 -7.24
CA GLN A 173 -6.05 9.57 -7.35
C GLN A 173 -6.84 9.49 -6.02
N PRO A 174 -7.45 10.60 -5.56
CA PRO A 174 -8.09 10.68 -4.23
C PRO A 174 -9.30 9.75 -4.07
N ASN A 175 -9.95 9.35 -5.16
CA ASN A 175 -11.07 8.39 -5.19
C ASN A 175 -10.66 6.98 -4.71
N LEU A 176 -9.37 6.64 -4.77
CA LEU A 176 -8.90 5.36 -4.26
C LEU A 176 -9.06 5.23 -2.75
N ILE A 177 -9.05 6.33 -1.99
CA ILE A 177 -9.28 6.31 -0.54
C ILE A 177 -10.64 5.69 -0.21
N ASP A 178 -11.69 6.10 -0.92
CA ASP A 178 -13.04 5.56 -0.76
C ASP A 178 -13.07 4.07 -1.08
N TRP A 179 -12.46 3.70 -2.22
CA TRP A 179 -12.44 2.32 -2.68
C TRP A 179 -11.68 1.40 -1.72
N ILE A 180 -10.53 1.84 -1.20
CA ILE A 180 -9.76 1.09 -0.20
C ILE A 180 -10.62 0.86 1.05
N PHE A 181 -11.25 1.91 1.56
CA PHE A 181 -12.07 1.84 2.76
C PHE A 181 -13.30 0.94 2.59
N GLU A 182 -13.95 0.96 1.43
CA GLU A 182 -15.14 0.15 1.18
C GLU A 182 -14.85 -1.30 0.80
N LYS A 183 -13.73 -1.56 0.10
CA LYS A 183 -13.47 -2.86 -0.55
C LYS A 183 -12.32 -3.63 0.05
N ILE A 184 -11.36 -2.99 0.70
CA ILE A 184 -10.21 -3.68 1.31
C ILE A 184 -10.35 -3.73 2.82
N VAL A 185 -10.46 -2.56 3.48
CA VAL A 185 -10.43 -2.45 4.95
C VAL A 185 -11.39 -3.42 5.66
N PRO A 186 -12.65 -3.62 5.21
CA PRO A 186 -13.59 -4.50 5.90
C PRO A 186 -13.19 -5.98 5.87
N ASN A 187 -12.31 -6.37 4.95
CA ASN A 187 -11.82 -7.75 4.81
C ASN A 187 -10.56 -8.03 5.65
N ILE A 188 -10.04 -7.03 6.37
CA ILE A 188 -8.88 -7.18 7.24
C ILE A 188 -9.34 -7.71 8.59
N GLU A 189 -9.15 -9.01 8.83
CA GLU A 189 -9.58 -9.65 10.07
C GLU A 189 -8.64 -9.43 11.26
N SER A 190 -7.40 -9.02 11.01
CA SER A 190 -6.46 -8.68 12.09
C SER A 190 -6.83 -7.32 12.68
N LYS A 191 -7.25 -7.28 13.95
CA LYS A 191 -7.58 -6.02 14.67
C LYS A 191 -6.44 -4.99 14.58
N PHE A 192 -5.20 -5.46 14.73
CA PHE A 192 -4.00 -4.62 14.61
C PHE A 192 -3.82 -4.05 13.20
N LEU A 193 -3.82 -4.89 12.16
CA LEU A 193 -3.63 -4.41 10.77
C LEU A 193 -4.82 -3.59 10.26
N TYR A 194 -6.02 -3.86 10.79
CA TYR A 194 -7.22 -3.07 10.53
C TYR A 194 -7.03 -1.63 11.03
N GLU A 195 -6.60 -1.47 12.29
CA GLU A 195 -6.30 -0.15 12.84
C GLU A 195 -5.17 0.55 12.09
N GLN A 196 -4.08 -0.16 11.79
CA GLN A 196 -2.98 0.40 11.00
C GLN A 196 -3.46 0.87 9.62
N ALA A 197 -4.33 0.11 8.96
CA ALA A 197 -4.91 0.52 7.68
C ALA A 197 -5.72 1.81 7.79
N LEU A 198 -6.55 1.94 8.83
CA LEU A 198 -7.32 3.17 9.08
C LEU A 198 -6.41 4.37 9.38
N LEU A 199 -5.33 4.16 10.14
CA LEU A 199 -4.36 5.20 10.45
C LEU A 199 -3.61 5.71 9.21
N GLU A 200 -3.28 4.82 8.28
CA GLU A 200 -2.67 5.18 7.00
C GLU A 200 -3.67 5.98 6.13
N LEU A 201 -4.93 5.54 6.06
CA LEU A 201 -5.99 6.28 5.35
C LEU A 201 -6.29 7.65 5.98
N LEU A 202 -6.24 7.75 7.30
CA LEU A 202 -6.38 9.00 8.03
C LEU A 202 -5.28 9.98 7.65
N GLU A 203 -4.02 9.55 7.72
CA GLU A 203 -2.87 10.39 7.44
C GLU A 203 -2.93 10.97 6.01
N VAL A 204 -3.14 10.11 5.00
CA VAL A 204 -3.24 10.58 3.61
C VAL A 204 -4.44 11.50 3.42
N SER A 205 -5.59 11.21 4.03
CA SER A 205 -6.80 12.05 3.92
C SER A 205 -6.59 13.45 4.48
N LEU A 206 -5.87 13.57 5.60
CA LEU A 206 -5.50 14.87 6.17
C LEU A 206 -4.53 15.62 5.26
N LYS A 207 -3.50 14.96 4.72
CA LYS A 207 -2.52 15.57 3.80
C LYS A 207 -3.19 16.16 2.55
N ILE A 208 -4.15 15.44 1.97
CA ILE A 208 -4.90 15.89 0.79
C ILE A 208 -6.17 16.68 1.13
N LYS A 209 -6.35 17.08 2.40
CA LYS A 209 -7.46 17.91 2.91
C LYS A 209 -8.87 17.34 2.69
N ARG A 210 -9.02 16.01 2.63
CA ARG A 210 -10.32 15.32 2.66
C ARG A 210 -10.81 15.13 4.10
N TYR A 211 -11.12 16.23 4.77
CA TYR A 211 -11.42 16.24 6.21
C TYR A 211 -12.61 15.36 6.61
N GLU A 212 -13.66 15.29 5.81
CA GLU A 212 -14.80 14.41 6.10
C GLU A 212 -14.40 12.92 6.18
N LYS A 213 -13.45 12.50 5.33
CA LYS A 213 -12.92 11.14 5.36
C LYS A 213 -11.98 10.93 6.54
N ALA A 214 -11.14 11.91 6.85
CA ALA A 214 -10.31 11.88 8.04
C ALA A 214 -11.16 11.75 9.33
N GLU A 215 -12.25 12.51 9.44
CA GLU A 215 -13.20 12.41 10.57
C GLU A 215 -13.81 11.01 10.67
N LEU A 216 -14.24 10.44 9.55
CA LEU A 216 -14.75 9.08 9.49
C LEU A 216 -13.72 8.06 9.99
N PHE A 217 -12.48 8.15 9.51
CA PHE A 217 -11.43 7.20 9.88
C PHE A 217 -11.03 7.33 11.35
N ILE A 218 -10.96 8.56 11.89
CA ILE A 218 -10.77 8.78 13.33
C ILE A 218 -11.87 8.10 14.14
N PHE A 219 -13.13 8.25 13.73
CA PHE A 219 -14.24 7.58 14.41
C PHE A 219 -14.04 6.05 14.46
N TYR A 220 -13.68 5.42 13.34
CA TYR A 220 -13.43 3.98 13.31
C TYR A 220 -12.19 3.56 14.14
N VAL A 221 -11.13 4.36 14.15
CA VAL A 221 -9.96 4.10 15.02
C VAL A 221 -10.36 4.18 16.49
N LEU A 222 -11.05 5.24 16.91
CA LEU A 222 -11.50 5.41 18.29
C LEU A 222 -12.45 4.30 18.72
N LYS A 223 -13.36 3.88 17.83
CA LYS A 223 -14.22 2.72 18.09
C LYS A 223 -13.40 1.43 18.29
N ASN A 224 -12.39 1.19 17.46
CA ASN A 224 -11.51 0.03 17.61
C ASN A 224 -10.73 0.05 18.94
N ILE A 225 -10.34 1.25 19.40
CA ILE A 225 -9.74 1.46 20.72
C ILE A 225 -10.73 1.09 21.82
N ASP A 226 -11.97 1.59 21.75
CA ASP A 226 -13.03 1.32 22.72
C ASP A 226 -13.40 -0.18 22.78
N ASP A 227 -13.19 -0.92 21.68
CA ASP A 227 -13.41 -2.36 21.63
C ASP A 227 -12.33 -3.18 22.36
N TYR A 228 -11.25 -2.57 22.89
CA TYR A 228 -10.31 -3.29 23.76
C TYR A 228 -10.86 -3.40 25.20
N PRO A 229 -10.68 -4.56 25.87
CA PRO A 229 -10.99 -4.67 27.29
C PRO A 229 -10.19 -3.65 28.11
N ARG A 230 -10.80 -3.07 29.15
CA ARG A 230 -10.09 -2.14 30.06
C ARG A 230 -8.89 -2.76 30.78
N SER A 231 -8.80 -4.10 30.85
CA SER A 231 -7.62 -4.81 31.34
C SER A 231 -6.42 -4.71 30.40
N GLU A 232 -6.62 -4.38 29.13
CA GLU A 232 -5.59 -4.27 28.10
C GLU A 232 -5.14 -2.82 27.88
N LEU A 233 -4.88 -2.09 28.97
CA LEU A 233 -4.45 -0.69 28.92
C LEU A 233 -3.24 -0.47 28.00
N TYR A 234 -2.30 -1.42 27.96
CA TYR A 234 -1.18 -1.35 27.03
C TYR A 234 -1.62 -1.21 25.55
N ASN A 235 -2.61 -2.01 25.12
CA ASN A 235 -3.10 -1.97 23.74
C ASN A 235 -3.83 -0.66 23.45
N ILE A 236 -4.71 -0.24 24.37
CA ILE A 236 -5.45 1.03 24.28
C ILE A 236 -4.50 2.21 24.10
N PHE A 237 -3.49 2.31 24.97
CA PHE A 237 -2.55 3.42 24.98
C PHE A 237 -1.58 3.38 23.81
N ASN A 238 -1.16 2.18 23.38
CA ASN A 238 -0.37 2.05 22.16
C ASN A 238 -1.18 2.51 20.93
N SER A 239 -2.47 2.19 20.83
CA SER A 239 -3.34 2.66 19.76
C SER A 239 -3.52 4.19 19.78
N PHE A 240 -3.75 4.80 20.95
CA PHE A 240 -3.75 6.27 21.09
C PHE A 240 -2.42 6.88 20.67
N LYS A 241 -1.29 6.30 21.07
CA LYS A 241 0.05 6.77 20.69
C LYS A 241 0.23 6.77 19.17
N GLN A 242 -0.20 5.72 18.47
CA GLN A 242 -0.12 5.68 17.01
C GLN A 242 -1.03 6.72 16.36
N LEU A 243 -2.26 6.88 16.86
CA LEU A 243 -3.20 7.90 16.40
C LEU A 243 -2.62 9.31 16.54
N VAL A 244 -2.17 9.68 17.74
CA VAL A 244 -1.56 10.99 18.03
C VAL A 244 -0.36 11.24 17.12
N LYS A 245 0.53 10.24 16.96
CA LYS A 245 1.70 10.36 16.09
C LYS A 245 1.33 10.67 14.64
N LYS A 246 0.26 10.08 14.12
CA LYS A 246 -0.20 10.27 12.73
C LYS A 246 -0.80 11.67 12.51
N VAL A 247 -1.41 12.25 13.54
CA VAL A 247 -2.15 13.50 13.38
C VAL A 247 -1.38 14.73 13.86
N ARG A 248 -0.43 14.61 14.79
CA ARG A 248 0.19 15.74 15.52
C ARG A 248 0.82 16.83 14.64
N PHE A 249 1.37 16.49 13.47
CA PHE A 249 2.05 17.44 12.57
C PHE A 249 1.24 17.85 11.35
N ILE A 250 -0.03 17.43 11.25
CA ILE A 250 -0.88 17.72 10.11
C ILE A 250 -2.00 18.67 10.54
N GLU A 251 -2.43 19.56 9.64
CA GLU A 251 -3.59 20.42 9.83
C GLU A 251 -4.87 19.59 9.97
N ARG A 252 -5.75 19.98 10.88
CA ARG A 252 -6.97 19.24 11.26
C ARG A 252 -8.11 20.22 11.49
N THR A 253 -9.34 19.72 11.35
CA THR A 253 -10.54 20.49 11.68
C THR A 253 -10.73 20.57 13.19
N ASN A 254 -11.43 21.61 13.65
CA ASN A 254 -11.80 21.76 15.06
C ASN A 254 -12.61 20.55 15.58
N LYS A 255 -13.40 19.92 14.71
CA LYS A 255 -14.18 18.73 15.05
C LYS A 255 -13.29 17.51 15.33
N ILE A 256 -12.25 17.30 14.53
CA ILE A 256 -11.24 16.26 14.79
C ILE A 256 -10.54 16.53 16.12
N ASP A 257 -10.14 17.78 16.34
CA ASP A 257 -9.46 18.17 17.57
C ASP A 257 -10.37 17.96 18.79
N LEU A 258 -11.66 18.33 18.71
CA LEU A 258 -12.62 18.09 19.79
C LEU A 258 -12.79 16.59 20.10
N LEU A 259 -12.96 15.74 19.08
CA LEU A 259 -13.11 14.29 19.25
C LEU A 259 -11.90 13.66 19.96
N LEU A 260 -10.68 14.06 19.57
CA LEU A 260 -9.45 13.57 20.20
C LEU A 260 -9.34 14.03 21.65
N LYS A 261 -9.63 15.32 21.91
CA LYS A 261 -9.63 15.89 23.27
C LYS A 261 -10.61 15.15 24.17
N GLU A 262 -11.88 15.03 23.77
CA GLU A 262 -12.92 14.37 24.56
C GLU A 262 -12.54 12.93 24.89
N LYS A 263 -12.07 12.17 23.90
CA LYS A 263 -11.67 10.78 24.13
C LYS A 263 -10.45 10.64 25.02
N LEU A 264 -9.42 11.46 24.86
CA LEU A 264 -8.25 11.41 25.75
C LEU A 264 -8.62 11.75 27.20
N MET A 265 -9.52 12.72 27.40
CA MET A 265 -9.99 13.09 28.74
C MET A 265 -10.86 11.98 29.38
N GLU A 266 -11.75 11.34 28.61
CA GLU A 266 -12.54 10.19 29.07
C GLU A 266 -11.66 9.08 29.66
N TYR A 267 -10.58 8.72 28.96
CA TYR A 267 -9.62 7.72 29.45
C TYR A 267 -8.73 8.24 30.59
N GLY A 268 -8.45 9.55 30.63
CA GLY A 268 -7.64 10.17 31.69
C GLY A 268 -8.32 10.17 33.05
N GLU A 269 -9.63 10.32 33.05
CA GLU A 269 -10.47 10.22 34.26
C GLU A 269 -10.73 8.76 34.65
N GLY A 270 -10.81 7.85 33.67
CA GLY A 270 -11.17 6.44 33.88
C GLY A 270 -10.04 5.49 34.28
N VAL A 271 -8.78 5.93 34.25
CA VAL A 271 -7.61 5.11 34.62
C VAL A 271 -7.00 5.61 35.91
N ASP A 272 -6.64 4.72 36.84
CA ASP A 272 -6.04 5.10 38.14
C ASP A 272 -4.51 5.15 38.10
N ASP A 273 -3.91 4.29 37.31
CA ASP A 273 -2.47 4.12 37.18
C ASP A 273 -1.77 5.39 36.68
N ALA A 274 -0.72 5.80 37.41
CA ALA A 274 -0.02 7.06 37.17
C ALA A 274 0.75 7.08 35.83
N ASP A 275 1.27 5.95 35.35
CA ASP A 275 2.04 5.89 34.11
C ASP A 275 1.14 6.17 32.91
N TYR A 276 -0.07 5.62 32.93
CA TYR A 276 -1.07 5.88 31.90
C TYR A 276 -1.61 7.32 31.98
N LYS A 277 -1.83 7.87 33.19
CA LYS A 277 -2.16 9.30 33.32
C LYS A 277 -1.08 10.22 32.75
N ILE A 278 0.19 9.90 32.99
CA ILE A 278 1.33 10.62 32.41
C ILE A 278 1.32 10.54 30.88
N GLN A 279 1.06 9.36 30.30
CA GLN A 279 0.97 9.22 28.84
C GLN A 279 -0.14 10.10 28.23
N ILE A 280 -1.28 10.28 28.91
CA ILE A 280 -2.33 11.17 28.43
C ILE A 280 -1.88 12.63 28.44
N VAL A 281 -1.15 13.06 29.48
CA VAL A 281 -0.53 14.40 29.49
C VAL A 281 0.37 14.59 28.28
N GLU A 282 1.20 13.60 27.96
CA GLU A 282 2.09 13.65 26.78
C GLU A 282 1.31 13.68 25.46
N PHE A 283 0.22 12.91 25.34
CA PHE A 283 -0.64 12.94 24.16
C PHE A 283 -1.33 14.31 23.99
N LEU A 284 -1.84 14.89 25.07
CA LEU A 284 -2.45 16.23 25.05
C LEU A 284 -1.41 17.29 24.66
N GLU A 285 -0.18 17.19 25.17
CA GLU A 285 0.92 18.06 24.77
C GLU A 285 1.27 17.91 23.28
N ASP A 286 1.40 16.68 22.78
CA ASP A 286 1.69 16.39 21.37
C ASP A 286 0.60 16.94 20.42
N LEU A 287 -0.65 17.00 20.90
CA LEU A 287 -1.79 17.59 20.18
C LEU A 287 -1.92 19.12 20.38
N LYS A 288 -1.07 19.71 21.22
CA LYS A 288 -1.01 21.14 21.60
C LYS A 288 -2.15 21.64 22.49
N TYR A 289 -2.75 20.76 23.30
CA TYR A 289 -3.68 21.13 24.38
C TYR A 289 -2.89 21.45 25.65
N ILE A 290 -2.09 22.51 25.60
CA ILE A 290 -1.07 22.81 26.61
C ILE A 290 -1.70 23.09 27.99
N GLU A 291 -2.82 23.81 28.06
CA GLU A 291 -3.43 24.16 29.34
C GLU A 291 -4.04 22.93 30.01
N LEU A 292 -4.72 22.09 29.22
CA LEU A 292 -5.30 20.82 29.69
C LEU A 292 -4.21 19.85 30.16
N ALA A 293 -3.15 19.69 29.37
CA ALA A 293 -2.00 18.88 29.74
C ALA A 293 -1.39 19.38 31.06
N TYR A 294 -1.22 20.70 31.22
CA TYR A 294 -0.66 21.30 32.43
C TYR A 294 -1.56 21.09 33.65
N GLY A 295 -2.86 21.29 33.50
CA GLY A 295 -3.85 21.07 34.56
C GLY A 295 -3.85 19.62 35.05
N LEU A 296 -3.88 18.67 34.12
CA LEU A 296 -3.83 17.24 34.43
C LEU A 296 -2.50 16.85 35.11
N ALA A 297 -1.38 17.36 34.60
CA ALA A 297 -0.06 17.12 35.18
C ALA A 297 0.05 17.61 36.63
N LYS A 298 -0.54 18.78 36.94
CA LYS A 298 -0.62 19.32 38.31
C LYS A 298 -1.48 18.46 39.23
N THR A 299 -2.59 17.94 38.74
CA THR A 299 -3.46 17.03 39.50
C THR A 299 -2.73 15.74 39.85
N ILE A 300 -2.05 15.14 38.87
CA ILE A 300 -1.20 13.95 39.10
C ILE A 300 -0.11 14.27 40.12
N GLN A 301 0.61 15.39 39.96
CA GLN A 301 1.68 15.82 40.87
C GLN A 301 1.21 15.93 42.33
N LYS A 302 -0.01 16.46 42.57
CA LYS A 302 -0.57 16.59 43.91
C LYS A 302 -1.02 15.26 44.52
N GLY A 303 -1.45 14.31 43.68
CA GLY A 303 -1.90 12.99 44.10
C GLY A 303 -0.80 11.96 44.33
N LEU A 304 0.43 12.22 43.84
CA LEU A 304 1.55 11.29 44.00
C LEU A 304 2.18 11.37 45.41
N PRO A 305 2.52 10.22 46.02
CA PRO A 305 3.35 10.18 47.22
C PRO A 305 4.71 10.88 47.02
N PRO A 306 5.26 11.57 48.03
CA PRO A 306 6.52 12.33 47.90
C PRO A 306 7.74 11.48 47.50
N ASP A 307 7.71 10.19 47.79
CA ASP A 307 8.72 9.17 47.55
C ASP A 307 8.50 8.38 46.24
N SER A 308 7.44 8.70 45.48
CA SER A 308 7.19 8.05 44.20
C SER A 308 8.32 8.34 43.20
N VAL A 309 8.82 7.28 42.56
CA VAL A 309 9.79 7.35 41.45
C VAL A 309 9.31 8.20 40.26
N LYS A 310 8.01 8.52 40.19
CA LYS A 310 7.38 9.33 39.13
C LYS A 310 7.29 10.82 39.45
N VAL A 311 7.61 11.23 40.68
CA VAL A 311 7.53 12.64 41.11
C VAL A 311 8.47 13.54 40.29
N ASP A 312 9.67 13.08 40.01
CA ASP A 312 10.64 13.88 39.24
C ASP A 312 10.29 13.95 37.75
N GLU A 313 9.70 12.87 37.21
CA GLU A 313 9.18 12.83 35.85
C GLU A 313 8.06 13.85 35.67
N ILE A 314 7.03 13.82 36.52
CA ILE A 314 5.91 14.77 36.41
C ILE A 314 6.34 16.21 36.67
N ARG A 315 7.32 16.46 37.56
CA ARG A 315 7.89 17.81 37.78
C ARG A 315 8.53 18.37 36.51
N LYS A 316 9.26 17.54 35.76
CA LYS A 316 9.87 17.94 34.49
C LYS A 316 8.80 18.29 33.46
N ILE A 317 7.74 17.47 33.36
CA ILE A 317 6.61 17.69 32.45
C ILE A 317 5.89 19.00 32.80
N VAL A 318 5.54 19.21 34.07
CA VAL A 318 4.91 20.46 34.54
C VAL A 318 5.76 21.69 34.21
N LYS A 319 7.08 21.63 34.41
CA LYS A 319 7.99 22.74 34.09
C LYS A 319 8.04 23.00 32.58
N ARG A 320 8.12 21.95 31.77
CA ARG A 320 8.10 22.03 30.29
C ARG A 320 6.82 22.69 29.80
N LEU A 321 5.67 22.23 30.27
CA LEU A 321 4.35 22.74 29.91
C LEU A 321 4.13 24.19 30.34
N TYR A 322 4.61 24.59 31.53
CA TYR A 322 4.52 25.98 32.00
C TYR A 322 5.23 26.98 31.07
N THR A 323 6.31 26.54 30.41
CA THR A 323 7.08 27.37 29.47
C THR A 323 6.65 27.19 28.01
N ALA A 324 5.74 26.27 27.72
CA ALA A 324 5.32 25.98 26.36
C ALA A 324 4.41 27.12 25.83
N PRO A 325 4.57 27.53 24.56
CA PRO A 325 3.69 28.54 23.97
C PRO A 325 2.26 27.99 23.92
N ILE A 326 1.32 28.72 24.50
CA ILE A 326 -0.11 28.39 24.45
C ILE A 326 -0.57 28.63 23.01
N SER A 327 -1.05 27.57 22.35
CA SER A 327 -1.60 27.66 20.99
C SER A 327 -3.12 27.44 20.96
N GLU A 328 -3.81 27.68 22.07
CA GLU A 328 -5.26 27.53 22.20
C GLU A 328 -6.02 28.68 21.53
N ASP A 329 -5.84 28.87 20.23
CA ASP A 329 -6.82 29.52 19.35
C ASP A 329 -7.76 28.47 18.71
N LYS A 330 -7.80 27.26 19.29
CA LYS A 330 -8.66 26.16 18.87
C LYS A 330 -9.79 25.99 19.88
N ILE A 331 -10.72 26.94 19.79
CA ILE A 331 -12.07 27.08 20.37
C ILE A 331 -12.42 26.14 21.55
N ASN A 332 -12.76 26.77 22.68
CA ASN A 332 -13.50 26.24 23.83
C ASN A 332 -14.80 25.51 23.46
#